data_AF-A0A328FES5-F1
#
_entry.id   AF-A0A328FES5-F1
#
_cell.length_a   1.000
_cell.length_b   1.000
_cell.length_c   1.000
_cell.angle_alpha   90.00
_cell.angle_beta   90.00
_cell.angle_gamma   90.00
#
_symmetry.space_group_name_H-M   'P 1'
#
loop_
_entity.id
_entity.type
_entity.pdbx_description
1 polymer ?
#
loop_
_entity_poly.entity_id
_entity_poly.type
_entity_poly.pdbx_seq_one_letter_code
_entity_poly.pdbx_strand_id
1 'polypeptide(L)'
;MQSSLNYYNNHTKFVPYFIKKTGRVFTTGILLVLICLKPLAAGHLKEIATYYIRFDLKSSSQRITDGKLTMLPAHEEFRAANFSYFPISGIIPALPQEMAQTIEAKAKQNAFIQLLEQKGLKSVTTRNYDTVISYEGCVQMPVALFISSYDDTNKGFPYTARVLFSPLSFPDEWESLHRQFKIKELLDNFLLLFQ
;
A
#
# COMPACT_ATOMS: atom_id res chain seq x y z
N MET A 1 10.22 -83.69 43.33
CA MET A 1 9.31 -84.34 42.36
C MET A 1 8.21 -83.34 41.99
N GLN A 2 7.83 -83.36 40.71
CA GLN A 2 7.11 -82.35 39.95
C GLN A 2 5.76 -81.85 40.49
N SER A 3 5.37 -80.72 39.87
CA SER A 3 4.01 -80.27 39.49
C SER A 3 3.44 -79.18 40.39
N SER A 4 2.73 -78.17 39.89
CA SER A 4 2.45 -77.64 38.55
C SER A 4 1.62 -76.37 38.77
N LEU A 5 1.68 -75.42 37.82
CA LEU A 5 0.67 -74.41 37.48
C LEU A 5 -0.11 -73.71 38.62
N ASN A 6 -0.09 -72.38 38.64
CA ASN A 6 -1.21 -71.66 38.02
C ASN A 6 -0.99 -70.16 37.89
N TYR A 7 -1.39 -69.72 36.70
CA TYR A 7 -1.55 -68.38 36.21
C TYR A 7 -2.70 -67.69 36.98
N TYR A 8 -2.48 -66.48 37.50
CA TYR A 8 -3.60 -65.60 37.85
C TYR A 8 -3.30 -64.17 37.40
N ASN A 9 -3.94 -63.82 36.29
CA ASN A 9 -4.21 -62.46 35.84
C ASN A 9 -4.89 -61.68 36.96
N ASN A 10 -4.34 -60.54 37.36
CA ASN A 10 -5.10 -59.50 38.03
C ASN A 10 -4.87 -58.17 37.31
N HIS A 11 -5.91 -57.76 36.58
CA HIS A 11 -6.03 -56.45 35.96
C HIS A 11 -6.13 -55.36 37.03
N THR A 12 -5.29 -54.34 36.94
CA THR A 12 -5.57 -53.04 37.54
C THR A 12 -5.52 -51.97 36.46
N LYS A 13 -6.71 -51.49 36.09
CA LYS A 13 -6.93 -50.35 35.19
C LYS A 13 -6.36 -49.10 35.85
N PHE A 14 -5.28 -48.55 35.29
CA PHE A 14 -4.83 -47.21 35.61
C PHE A 14 -5.80 -46.21 34.96
N VAL A 15 -6.61 -45.54 35.79
CA VAL A 15 -7.35 -44.34 35.40
C VAL A 15 -6.72 -43.18 36.16
N PRO A 16 -6.01 -42.25 35.51
CA PRO A 16 -5.54 -41.07 36.22
C PRO A 16 -6.73 -40.12 36.47
N TYR A 17 -6.95 -39.88 37.75
CA TYR A 17 -7.83 -38.88 38.31
C TYR A 17 -7.37 -37.48 37.90
N PHE A 18 -8.11 -36.82 37.00
CA PHE A 18 -7.88 -35.42 36.63
C PHE A 18 -8.34 -34.49 37.76
N ILE A 19 -7.37 -34.00 38.54
CA ILE A 19 -7.58 -32.89 39.47
C ILE A 19 -7.66 -31.59 38.67
N LYS A 20 -8.79 -30.92 38.81
CA LYS A 20 -9.11 -29.60 38.26
C LYS A 20 -8.60 -28.51 39.22
N LYS A 21 -8.13 -27.39 38.64
CA LYS A 21 -7.54 -26.15 39.22
C LYS A 21 -6.00 -26.21 39.26
N THR A 22 -5.25 -25.27 38.66
CA THR A 22 -5.43 -23.82 38.75
C THR A 22 -4.77 -23.13 37.54
N GLY A 23 -5.58 -22.58 36.64
CA GLY A 23 -5.09 -21.67 35.60
C GLY A 23 -4.89 -20.28 36.19
N ARG A 24 -3.65 -19.85 36.40
CA ARG A 24 -3.29 -18.44 36.67
C ARG A 24 -1.79 -18.10 36.63
N VAL A 25 -0.98 -18.83 35.87
CA VAL A 25 0.47 -18.54 35.79
C VAL A 25 0.96 -18.28 34.36
N PHE A 26 0.17 -18.58 33.33
CA PHE A 26 0.61 -18.42 31.94
C PHE A 26 0.29 -17.08 31.27
N THR A 27 -0.52 -16.21 31.90
CA THR A 27 -0.89 -14.92 31.29
C THR A 27 0.03 -13.76 31.68
N THR A 28 0.81 -13.88 32.76
CA THR A 28 1.74 -12.84 33.23
C THR A 28 3.11 -12.92 32.56
N GLY A 29 3.53 -14.10 32.08
CA GLY A 29 4.83 -14.26 31.39
C GLY A 29 4.85 -13.69 29.97
N ILE A 30 3.74 -13.79 29.23
CA ILE A 30 3.64 -13.31 27.84
C ILE A 30 3.57 -11.77 27.79
N LEU A 31 2.93 -11.14 28.79
CA LEU A 31 2.84 -9.68 28.87
C LEU A 31 4.20 -9.01 29.15
N LEU A 32 5.09 -9.68 29.89
CA LEU A 32 6.40 -9.13 30.25
C LEU A 32 7.43 -9.25 29.12
N VAL A 33 7.29 -10.25 28.25
CA VAL A 33 8.16 -10.42 27.06
C VAL A 33 7.93 -9.31 26.03
N LEU A 34 6.70 -8.78 25.93
CA LEU A 34 6.39 -7.64 25.06
C LEU A 34 7.04 -6.32 25.54
N ILE A 35 7.28 -6.17 26.84
CA ILE A 35 7.85 -4.94 27.43
C ILE A 35 9.39 -4.89 27.26
N CYS A 36 10.06 -6.03 27.08
CA CYS A 36 11.52 -6.08 26.95
C CYS A 36 12.05 -6.02 25.51
N LEU A 37 11.19 -5.98 24.49
CA LEU A 37 11.60 -5.62 23.14
C LEU A 37 11.87 -4.11 23.12
N LYS A 38 13.13 -3.74 23.35
CA LYS A 38 13.60 -2.37 23.11
C LYS A 38 13.14 -1.96 21.71
N PRO A 39 12.58 -0.76 21.52
CA PRO A 39 12.29 -0.25 20.20
C PRO A 39 13.63 -0.21 19.45
N LEU A 40 13.79 -1.12 18.49
CA LEU A 40 14.89 -1.09 17.56
C LEU A 40 14.84 0.31 16.94
N ALA A 41 15.91 1.08 17.15
CA ALA A 41 15.99 2.47 16.73
C ALA A 41 15.38 2.61 15.34
N ALA A 42 14.26 3.31 15.26
CA ALA A 42 13.59 3.64 14.02
C ALA A 42 14.52 4.58 13.25
N GLY A 43 15.47 3.99 12.52
CA GLY A 43 16.35 4.73 11.63
C GLY A 43 15.46 5.46 10.65
N HIS A 44 15.51 6.80 10.67
CA HIS A 44 14.89 7.76 9.77
C HIS A 44 13.97 7.11 8.73
N LEU A 45 12.80 6.61 9.16
CA LEU A 45 11.79 6.11 8.23
C LEU A 45 11.34 7.34 7.45
N LYS A 46 11.78 7.43 6.20
CA LYS A 46 11.33 8.46 5.27
C LYS A 46 9.81 8.38 5.28
N GLU A 47 9.17 9.40 5.83
CA GLU A 47 7.74 9.38 6.12
C GLU A 47 6.98 9.01 4.85
N ILE A 48 6.13 7.98 4.95
CA ILE A 48 5.30 7.55 3.83
C ILE A 48 4.20 8.59 3.69
N ALA A 49 4.37 9.52 2.75
CA ALA A 49 3.44 10.59 2.51
C ALA A 49 2.47 10.22 1.38
N THR A 50 1.18 10.43 1.61
CA THR A 50 0.13 10.22 0.61
C THR A 50 -0.14 11.53 -0.14
N TYR A 51 -0.27 11.43 -1.46
CA TYR A 51 -0.57 12.53 -2.35
C TYR A 51 -1.76 12.21 -3.24
N TYR A 52 -2.64 13.18 -3.41
CA TYR A 52 -3.65 13.18 -4.46
C TYR A 52 -2.98 13.58 -5.77
N ILE A 53 -3.23 12.83 -6.83
CA ILE A 53 -2.75 13.11 -8.17
C ILE A 53 -3.91 13.15 -9.15
N ARG A 54 -3.84 14.11 -10.07
CA ARG A 54 -4.84 14.32 -11.11
C ARG A 54 -4.17 14.65 -12.43
N PHE A 55 -4.53 13.93 -13.48
CA PHE A 55 -4.11 14.21 -14.85
C PHE A 55 -5.30 14.71 -15.67
N ASP A 56 -5.22 15.95 -16.12
CA ASP A 56 -6.22 16.57 -16.99
C ASP A 56 -5.70 16.60 -18.43
N LEU A 57 -6.41 15.91 -19.33
CA LEU A 57 -6.16 15.92 -20.76
C LEU A 57 -7.21 16.80 -21.44
N LYS A 58 -6.79 17.95 -21.96
CA LYS A 58 -7.67 18.86 -22.70
C LYS A 58 -7.61 18.56 -24.19
N SER A 59 -8.80 18.42 -24.79
CA SER A 59 -8.99 18.37 -26.23
C SER A 59 -9.91 19.50 -26.69
N SER A 60 -9.54 20.14 -27.81
CA SER A 60 -10.38 21.11 -28.52
C SER A 60 -10.40 20.73 -30.00
N SER A 61 -11.57 20.80 -30.63
CA SER A 61 -11.71 20.48 -32.06
C SER A 61 -11.10 19.11 -32.44
N GLN A 62 -11.32 18.09 -31.59
CA GLN A 62 -10.83 16.71 -31.76
C GLN A 62 -9.30 16.55 -31.73
N ARG A 63 -8.55 17.56 -31.30
CA ARG A 63 -7.09 17.47 -31.08
C ARG A 63 -6.79 17.62 -29.61
N ILE A 64 -5.82 16.85 -29.10
CA ILE A 64 -5.27 17.06 -27.77
C ILE A 64 -4.47 18.36 -27.81
N THR A 65 -4.83 19.31 -26.95
CA THR A 65 -4.21 20.63 -26.90
C THR A 65 -3.29 20.81 -25.71
N ASP A 66 -3.60 20.15 -24.59
CA ASP A 66 -2.85 20.32 -23.35
C ASP A 66 -3.02 19.10 -22.44
N GLY A 67 -2.03 18.88 -21.57
CA GLY A 67 -1.99 17.80 -20.58
C GLY A 67 -1.33 18.29 -19.30
N LYS A 68 -2.06 18.26 -18.18
CA LYS A 68 -1.59 18.78 -16.90
C LYS A 68 -1.67 17.72 -15.81
N LEU A 69 -0.52 17.38 -15.22
CA LEU A 69 -0.44 16.56 -14.01
C LEU A 69 -0.35 17.47 -12.79
N THR A 70 -1.29 17.32 -11.86
CA THR A 70 -1.32 18.02 -10.58
C THR A 70 -1.08 17.01 -9.46
N MET A 71 -0.26 17.38 -8.48
CA MET A 71 0.05 16.56 -7.30
C MET A 71 -0.09 17.44 -6.06
N LEU A 72 -0.93 17.02 -5.11
CA LEU A 72 -1.22 17.75 -3.88
C LEU A 72 -1.03 16.81 -2.67
N PRO A 73 -0.40 17.28 -1.57
CA PRO A 73 -0.36 16.52 -0.33
C PRO A 73 -1.77 16.17 0.14
N ALA A 74 -1.99 14.91 0.52
CA ALA A 74 -3.30 14.40 0.87
C ALA A 74 -3.19 13.48 2.10
N HIS A 75 -2.85 14.10 3.24
CA HIS A 75 -2.59 13.41 4.51
C HIS A 75 -3.81 12.61 5.02
N GLU A 76 -5.04 12.99 4.63
CA GLU A 76 -6.30 12.42 5.12
C GLU A 76 -7.28 12.13 3.97
N GLU A 77 -6.80 11.57 2.86
CA GLU A 77 -7.67 11.27 1.71
C GLU A 77 -8.51 10.01 1.96
N PHE A 78 -9.64 10.18 2.65
CA PHE A 78 -10.58 9.10 2.96
C PHE A 78 -11.25 8.51 1.71
N ARG A 79 -11.20 9.21 0.57
CA ARG A 79 -11.80 8.73 -0.69
C ARG A 79 -10.97 7.64 -1.38
N ALA A 80 -9.72 7.43 -0.97
CA ALA A 80 -8.88 6.35 -1.48
C ALA A 80 -9.30 5.01 -0.87
N ALA A 81 -9.76 4.05 -1.69
CA ALA A 81 -10.24 2.76 -1.21
C ALA A 81 -9.12 1.89 -0.62
N ASN A 82 -8.25 1.35 -1.48
CA ASN A 82 -7.21 0.40 -1.12
C ASN A 82 -5.95 0.64 -1.95
N PHE A 83 -4.82 0.82 -1.27
CA PHE A 83 -3.53 0.94 -1.93
C PHE A 83 -3.04 -0.43 -2.40
N SER A 84 -2.57 -0.49 -3.65
CA SER A 84 -1.96 -1.67 -4.25
C SER A 84 -0.70 -1.28 -5.03
N TYR A 85 0.24 -2.20 -5.12
CA TYR A 85 1.47 -1.98 -5.90
C TYR A 85 1.23 -2.25 -7.38
N PHE A 86 1.54 -1.27 -8.21
CA PHE A 86 1.49 -1.37 -9.66
C PHE A 86 2.89 -1.22 -10.26
N PRO A 87 3.36 -2.21 -11.04
CA PRO A 87 4.56 -2.04 -11.84
C PRO A 87 4.23 -1.24 -13.11
N ILE A 88 5.01 -0.21 -13.38
CA ILE A 88 4.94 0.60 -14.60
C ILE A 88 6.32 0.60 -15.23
N SER A 89 6.39 0.35 -16.53
CA SER A 89 7.65 0.37 -17.29
C SER A 89 7.48 1.23 -18.53
N GLY A 90 8.56 1.88 -18.93
CA GLY A 90 8.55 2.73 -20.11
C GLY A 90 9.93 3.18 -20.51
N ILE A 91 9.99 4.07 -21.50
CA ILE A 91 11.23 4.69 -21.99
C ILE A 91 11.04 6.20 -21.94
N ILE A 92 12.01 6.90 -21.35
CA ILE A 92 12.03 8.37 -21.32
C ILE A 92 12.82 8.88 -22.53
N PRO A 93 12.18 9.59 -23.47
CA PRO A 93 12.91 10.27 -24.53
C PRO A 93 13.68 11.44 -23.90
N ALA A 94 15.00 11.31 -23.91
CA ALA A 94 15.93 12.29 -23.35
C ALA A 94 17.29 12.14 -24.02
N LEU A 95 18.07 13.22 -24.08
CA LEU A 95 19.45 13.11 -24.58
C LEU A 95 20.34 12.41 -23.53
N PRO A 96 21.40 11.68 -23.95
CA PRO A 96 22.33 11.01 -23.04
C PRO A 96 22.98 11.95 -22.01
N GLN A 97 23.12 13.24 -22.35
CA GLN A 97 23.73 14.26 -21.50
C GLN A 97 22.73 14.95 -20.56
N GLU A 98 21.45 14.59 -20.58
CA GLU A 98 20.47 15.16 -19.64
C GLU A 98 20.81 14.80 -18.19
N MET A 99 20.55 15.74 -17.29
CA MET A 99 20.81 15.53 -15.86
C MET A 99 19.95 14.39 -15.31
N ALA A 100 20.56 13.55 -14.47
CA ALA A 100 19.87 12.41 -13.85
C ALA A 100 18.57 12.81 -13.12
N GLN A 101 18.57 13.96 -12.43
CA GLN A 101 17.38 14.49 -11.75
C GLN A 101 16.22 14.81 -12.72
N THR A 102 16.54 15.30 -13.91
CA THR A 102 15.54 15.58 -14.97
C THR A 102 14.96 14.28 -15.52
N ILE A 103 15.81 13.28 -15.75
CA ILE A 103 15.38 11.94 -16.20
C ILE A 103 14.49 11.29 -15.13
N GLU A 104 14.87 11.40 -13.85
CA GLU A 104 14.09 10.89 -12.73
C GLU A 104 12.71 11.55 -12.61
N ALA A 105 12.66 12.89 -12.74
CA ALA A 105 11.40 13.63 -12.73
C ALA A 105 10.49 13.23 -13.89
N LYS A 106 11.03 13.13 -15.11
CA LYS A 106 10.30 12.65 -16.30
C LYS A 106 9.80 11.22 -16.11
N ALA A 107 10.62 10.33 -15.56
CA ALA A 107 10.24 8.95 -15.27
C ALA A 107 9.09 8.85 -14.27
N LYS A 108 9.14 9.62 -13.19
CA LYS A 108 8.03 9.71 -12.21
C LYS A 108 6.76 10.26 -12.85
N GLN A 109 6.86 11.36 -13.58
CA GLN A 109 5.71 11.97 -14.26
C GLN A 109 5.06 10.99 -15.23
N ASN A 110 5.83 10.33 -16.10
CA ASN A 110 5.31 9.36 -17.05
C ASN A 110 4.70 8.15 -16.35
N ALA A 111 5.32 7.66 -15.27
CA ALA A 111 4.76 6.57 -14.48
C ALA A 111 3.39 6.93 -13.89
N PHE A 112 3.24 8.13 -13.33
CA PHE A 112 1.97 8.59 -12.77
C PHE A 112 0.89 8.81 -13.83
N ILE A 113 1.23 9.39 -14.97
CA ILE A 113 0.28 9.58 -16.08
C ILE A 113 -0.23 8.21 -16.56
N GLN A 114 0.67 7.28 -16.88
CA GLN A 114 0.27 5.94 -17.34
C GLN A 114 -0.60 5.22 -16.30
N LEU A 115 -0.25 5.33 -15.03
CA LEU A 115 -1.00 4.70 -13.96
C LEU A 115 -2.41 5.30 -13.81
N LEU A 116 -2.52 6.63 -13.89
CA LEU A 116 -3.80 7.34 -13.85
C LEU A 116 -4.68 6.98 -15.06
N GLU A 117 -4.12 6.91 -16.26
CA GLU A 117 -4.86 6.52 -17.46
C GLU A 117 -5.38 5.09 -17.39
N GLN A 118 -4.62 4.16 -16.77
CA GLN A 118 -4.98 2.74 -16.68
C GLN A 118 -5.91 2.42 -15.51
N LYS A 119 -5.74 3.09 -14.37
CA LYS A 119 -6.35 2.71 -13.10
C LYS A 119 -7.09 3.85 -12.41
N GLY A 120 -6.86 5.10 -12.80
CA GLY A 120 -7.47 6.26 -12.16
C GLY A 120 -8.98 6.34 -12.39
N LEU A 121 -9.66 7.04 -11.48
CA LEU A 121 -11.05 7.38 -11.64
C LEU A 121 -11.16 8.38 -12.80
N LYS A 122 -11.83 7.96 -13.87
CA LYS A 122 -12.01 8.77 -15.07
C LYS A 122 -13.29 9.59 -14.99
N SER A 123 -13.19 10.88 -15.27
CA SER A 123 -14.34 11.76 -15.53
C SER A 123 -14.14 12.53 -16.83
N VAL A 124 -15.24 12.91 -17.46
CA VAL A 124 -15.24 13.64 -18.74
C VAL A 124 -16.15 14.84 -18.59
N THR A 125 -15.62 16.03 -18.88
CA THR A 125 -16.38 17.27 -18.88
C THR A 125 -16.26 17.93 -20.25
N THR A 126 -17.38 18.19 -20.90
CA THR A 126 -17.41 18.88 -22.20
C THR A 126 -18.15 20.21 -22.07
N ARG A 127 -17.52 21.30 -22.52
CA ARG A 127 -18.12 22.63 -22.56
C ARG A 127 -17.64 23.37 -23.80
N ASN A 128 -18.57 23.90 -24.60
CA ASN A 128 -18.27 24.75 -25.77
C ASN A 128 -17.20 24.16 -26.72
N TYR A 129 -17.36 22.90 -27.14
CA TYR A 129 -16.43 22.16 -28.01
C TYR A 129 -15.05 21.81 -27.41
N ASP A 130 -14.77 22.28 -26.19
CA ASP A 130 -13.65 21.81 -25.39
C ASP A 130 -14.08 20.61 -24.54
N THR A 131 -13.28 19.54 -24.56
CA THR A 131 -13.46 18.36 -23.71
C THR A 131 -12.24 18.19 -22.82
N VAL A 132 -12.47 18.05 -21.52
CA VAL A 132 -11.44 17.71 -20.54
C VAL A 132 -11.73 16.31 -20.02
N ILE A 133 -10.73 15.43 -20.15
CA ILE A 133 -10.75 14.11 -19.55
C ILE A 133 -9.83 14.16 -18.33
N SER A 134 -10.39 13.91 -17.15
CA SER A 134 -9.65 13.93 -15.89
C SER A 134 -9.49 12.52 -15.36
N TYR A 135 -8.28 12.17 -14.96
CA TYR A 135 -7.95 10.91 -14.30
C TYR A 135 -7.44 11.21 -12.90
N GLU A 136 -8.05 10.59 -11.88
CA GLU A 136 -7.79 10.93 -10.49
C GLU A 136 -7.44 9.71 -9.63
N GLY A 137 -6.58 9.91 -8.63
CA GLY A 137 -6.21 8.87 -7.67
C GLY A 137 -5.22 9.37 -6.62
N CYS A 138 -4.71 8.45 -5.81
CA CYS A 138 -3.75 8.70 -4.76
C CYS A 138 -2.50 7.84 -4.91
N VAL A 139 -1.34 8.41 -4.61
CA VAL A 139 -0.05 7.71 -4.57
C VAL A 139 0.61 7.87 -3.22
N GLN A 140 1.32 6.84 -2.78
CA GLN A 140 2.23 6.93 -1.64
C GLN A 140 3.68 7.08 -2.10
N MET A 141 4.37 8.03 -1.46
CA MET A 141 5.77 8.33 -1.68
C MET A 141 6.62 7.74 -0.54
N PRO A 142 7.89 7.35 -0.79
CA PRO A 142 8.60 7.41 -2.07
C PRO A 142 8.23 6.26 -3.03
N VAL A 143 8.29 6.53 -4.33
CA VAL A 143 8.18 5.51 -5.39
C VAL A 143 9.51 4.78 -5.55
N ALA A 144 9.47 3.45 -5.65
CA ALA A 144 10.63 2.66 -6.03
C ALA A 144 10.84 2.76 -7.55
N LEU A 145 11.89 3.47 -7.98
CA LEU A 145 12.18 3.75 -9.38
C LEU A 145 13.57 3.21 -9.73
N PHE A 146 13.65 2.48 -10.84
CA PHE A 146 14.89 1.98 -11.43
C PHE A 146 14.99 2.51 -12.86
N ILE A 147 16.10 3.16 -13.18
CA ILE A 147 16.39 3.72 -14.51
C ILE A 147 17.63 3.00 -15.03
N SER A 148 17.53 2.46 -16.24
CA SER A 148 18.63 1.76 -16.92
C SER A 148 19.53 2.73 -17.67
N SER A 149 20.65 2.23 -18.19
CA SER A 149 21.51 2.99 -19.12
C SER A 149 20.74 3.42 -20.36
N TYR A 150 21.25 4.46 -21.03
CA TYR A 150 20.69 4.95 -22.28
C TYR A 150 20.63 3.84 -23.34
N ASP A 151 19.48 3.74 -24.02
CA ASP A 151 19.22 2.81 -25.12
C ASP A 151 19.31 3.57 -26.45
N ASP A 152 20.37 3.32 -27.20
CA ASP A 152 20.61 3.91 -28.51
C ASP A 152 19.60 3.47 -29.59
N THR A 153 18.94 2.33 -29.40
CA THR A 153 17.97 1.79 -30.36
C THR A 153 16.64 2.54 -30.22
N ASN A 154 16.17 2.69 -28.98
CA ASN A 154 14.90 3.35 -28.67
C ASN A 154 15.04 4.84 -28.34
N LYS A 155 16.28 5.38 -28.41
CA LYS A 155 16.62 6.79 -28.19
C LYS A 155 16.07 7.34 -26.86
N GLY A 156 16.37 6.65 -25.77
CA GLY A 156 15.91 7.08 -24.45
C GLY A 156 16.42 6.23 -23.30
N PHE A 157 15.96 6.54 -22.09
CA PHE A 157 16.30 5.78 -20.87
C PHE A 157 15.14 4.86 -20.49
N PRO A 158 15.30 3.53 -20.58
CA PRO A 158 14.33 2.59 -20.05
C PRO A 158 14.21 2.72 -18.53
N TYR A 159 12.99 2.63 -18.01
CA TYR A 159 12.74 2.66 -16.58
C TYR A 159 11.68 1.65 -16.17
N THR A 160 11.72 1.29 -14.89
CA THR A 160 10.65 0.55 -14.20
C THR A 160 10.39 1.23 -12.86
N ALA A 161 9.12 1.48 -12.59
CA ALA A 161 8.62 2.08 -11.36
C ALA A 161 7.65 1.11 -10.68
N ARG A 162 7.75 0.98 -9.36
CA ARG A 162 6.76 0.31 -8.53
C ARG A 162 6.06 1.36 -7.70
N VAL A 163 4.82 1.66 -8.06
CA VAL A 163 4.02 2.72 -7.46
C VAL A 163 2.96 2.10 -6.56
N LEU A 164 2.86 2.57 -5.32
CA LEU A 164 1.76 2.23 -4.43
C LEU A 164 0.62 3.23 -4.67
N PHE A 165 -0.48 2.75 -5.25
CA PHE A 165 -1.56 3.60 -5.77
C PHE A 165 -2.93 3.09 -5.36
N SER A 166 -3.86 4.02 -5.22
CA SER A 166 -5.27 3.76 -5.01
C SER A 166 -6.10 4.68 -5.90
N PRO A 167 -7.04 4.18 -6.72
CA PRO A 167 -7.99 5.06 -7.40
C PRO A 167 -8.88 5.77 -6.38
N LEU A 168 -9.40 6.93 -6.76
CA LEU A 168 -10.50 7.51 -6.00
C LEU A 168 -11.75 6.64 -6.13
N SER A 169 -12.42 6.43 -5.00
CA SER A 169 -13.70 5.73 -4.96
C SER A 169 -14.79 6.60 -5.59
N PHE A 170 -15.87 5.97 -6.04
CA PHE A 170 -17.01 6.72 -6.57
C PHE A 170 -17.74 7.49 -5.44
N PRO A 171 -18.43 8.61 -5.75
CA PRO A 171 -19.07 9.46 -4.73
C PRO A 171 -20.08 8.76 -3.82
N ASP A 172 -20.72 7.71 -4.31
CA ASP A 172 -21.65 6.84 -3.56
C ASP A 172 -20.98 6.07 -2.42
N GLU A 173 -19.66 5.80 -2.52
CA GLU A 173 -18.90 5.09 -1.49
C GLU A 173 -18.28 6.03 -0.43
N TRP A 174 -18.25 7.34 -0.70
CA TRP A 174 -17.52 8.31 0.14
C TRP A 174 -18.05 8.39 1.57
N GLU A 175 -19.36 8.33 1.79
CA GLU A 175 -19.91 8.36 3.14
C GLU A 175 -19.54 7.12 3.97
N SER A 176 -19.49 5.95 3.33
CA SER A 176 -19.06 4.71 3.98
C SER A 176 -17.58 4.79 4.37
N LEU A 177 -16.74 5.22 3.43
CA LEU A 177 -15.30 5.37 3.65
C LEU A 177 -14.99 6.43 4.72
N HIS A 178 -15.71 7.54 4.73
CA HIS A 178 -15.56 8.57 5.76
C HIS A 178 -15.87 8.04 7.17
N ARG A 179 -16.93 7.22 7.30
CA ARG A 179 -17.25 6.58 8.58
C ARG A 179 -16.16 5.60 9.01
N GLN A 180 -15.66 4.79 8.09
CA GLN A 180 -14.57 3.85 8.38
C GLN A 180 -13.28 4.57 8.79
N PHE A 181 -12.96 5.68 8.12
CA PHE A 181 -11.80 6.52 8.44
C PHE A 181 -11.91 7.08 9.86
N LYS A 182 -13.06 7.67 10.23
CA LYS A 182 -13.29 8.18 11.60
C LYS A 182 -13.18 7.10 12.68
N ILE A 183 -13.66 5.88 12.40
CA ILE A 183 -13.56 4.78 13.36
C ILE A 183 -12.10 4.38 13.56
N LYS A 184 -11.29 4.31 12.49
CA LYS A 184 -9.85 4.05 12.59
C LYS A 184 -9.15 5.13 13.40
N GLU A 185 -9.41 6.40 13.10
CA GLU A 185 -8.82 7.52 13.81
C GLU A 185 -9.12 7.48 15.32
N LEU A 186 -10.36 7.17 15.70
CA LEU A 186 -10.73 7.01 17.11
C LEU A 186 -10.00 5.83 17.78
N LEU A 187 -9.84 4.71 17.09
CA LEU A 187 -9.10 3.56 17.61
C LEU A 187 -7.60 3.84 17.75
N ASP A 188 -7.00 4.49 16.77
CA ASP A 188 -5.58 4.86 16.79
C ASP A 188 -5.33 5.86 17.93
N ASN A 189 -6.18 6.88 18.07
CA ASN A 189 -6.14 7.83 19.18
C ASN A 189 -6.35 7.13 20.54
N PHE A 190 -7.26 6.15 20.61
CA PHE A 190 -7.45 5.36 21.83
C PHE A 190 -6.20 4.56 22.19
N LEU A 191 -5.56 3.89 21.23
CA LEU A 191 -4.33 3.13 21.46
C LEU A 191 -3.16 4.02 21.90
N LEU A 192 -3.07 5.24 21.34
CA LEU A 192 -2.08 6.24 21.75
C LEU A 192 -2.22 6.65 23.23
N LEU A 193 -3.42 6.58 23.81
CA LEU A 193 -3.62 6.85 25.25
C LEU A 193 -3.05 5.76 26.18
N PHE A 194 -2.72 4.58 25.65
CA PHE A 194 -2.12 3.46 26.41
C PHE A 194 -0.63 3.25 26.12
N GLN A 195 0.00 4.14 25.35
CA GLN A 195 1.46 4.22 25.19
C GLN A 195 2.06 5.23 26.17
#